data_AF-A0A835TF97-F1
#
_entry.id   AF-A0A835TF97-F1
#
_cell.length_a   1.000
_cell.length_b   1.000
_cell.length_c   1.000
_cell.angle_alpha   90.00
_cell.angle_beta   90.00
_cell.angle_gamma   90.00
#
_symmetry.space_group_name_H-M   'P 1'
#
loop_
_entity.id
_entity.type
_entity.pdbx_description
1 polymer ?
#
loop_
_entity_poly.entity_id
_entity_poly.type
_entity_poly.pdbx_seq_one_letter_code
_entity_poly.pdbx_strand_id
1 'polypeptide(L)'
;MQCEQGDADVAVPRKAARRKRPPRPNATANSILELERKLKALLAEHTVATVENQRLKNRLGVIEALLPVRVQPGEDLARLCSNSADAAWGRGCQHRRRSSSAEQASRSESAADDHSAGHGQGHGPIAAGAGGPTACAYDSPADGHSHAAGCCSPGCKSELGRRQGEPGTAGGAEAALAARPLGGPQQQQQQQEQPRLSPALDRRSHPEQPSQHDIEAATKQWLAAWRVWVREAALLSVAYTARPSELYLRQIDAAFERVCEEGARIWYPLGHPDVICGAVQLNVDTGRPETPPDSHWKEVVEGMAVSGQQVAACRTTLALYRERMEVVLAERCRLTERLAESMAAAAQAEEAPHAAAGPSESAGSAHYQQVGVEAAAAAAALDANVAAEGRATRLAREFLRSNILSSLQRARCAALSYPFYPDALAIIAAMAALPDQPLGNA
;
A
#
# COMPACT_ATOMS: atom_id res chain seq x y z
N MET A 1 81.67 46.92 56.12
CA MET A 1 80.26 46.88 55.69
C MET A 1 79.60 45.78 56.51
N GLN A 2 78.66 46.03 57.42
CA GLN A 2 77.37 46.76 57.26
C GLN A 2 76.46 46.04 56.26
N CYS A 3 75.27 45.53 56.60
CA CYS A 3 74.51 45.54 57.87
C CYS A 3 73.97 44.12 58.16
N GLU A 4 73.98 43.63 59.40
CA GLU A 4 72.85 43.62 60.37
C GLU A 4 71.61 42.84 59.83
N GLN A 5 71.26 41.70 60.45
CA GLN A 5 70.18 41.54 61.46
C GLN A 5 68.77 41.88 60.90
N GLY A 6 67.71 41.13 61.20
CA GLY A 6 67.50 40.00 62.11
C GLY A 6 66.00 39.70 62.19
N ASP A 7 65.57 38.90 63.18
CA ASP A 7 64.17 38.62 63.54
C ASP A 7 63.25 37.95 62.48
N ALA A 8 62.23 37.17 62.87
CA ALA A 8 62.04 36.38 64.09
C ALA A 8 61.06 35.23 63.79
N ASP A 9 61.37 34.01 64.23
CA ASP A 9 60.57 32.81 63.92
C ASP A 9 59.36 32.68 64.87
N VAL A 10 58.29 33.43 64.58
CA VAL A 10 57.08 33.46 65.41
C VAL A 10 56.19 32.25 65.09
N ALA A 11 56.40 31.16 65.84
CA ALA A 11 55.61 29.94 65.75
C ALA A 11 54.13 30.15 66.13
N VAL A 12 53.30 30.51 65.15
CA VAL A 12 51.86 30.72 65.33
C VAL A 12 51.17 29.42 65.78
N PRO A 13 50.42 29.40 66.90
CA PRO A 13 49.82 28.18 67.42
C PRO A 13 48.79 27.60 66.44
N ARG A 14 48.95 26.30 66.12
CA ARG A 14 48.01 25.51 65.29
C ARG A 14 46.61 25.45 65.91
N LYS A 15 45.77 26.46 65.63
CA LYS A 15 44.35 26.45 65.98
C LYS A 15 43.69 25.24 65.32
N ALA A 16 43.19 24.31 66.14
CA ALA A 16 42.61 23.05 65.67
C ALA A 16 41.55 23.31 64.59
N ALA A 17 41.66 22.61 63.45
CA ALA A 17 40.82 22.83 62.29
C ALA A 17 39.35 22.50 62.62
N ARG A 18 38.58 23.54 62.97
CA ARG A 18 37.16 23.47 63.34
C ARG A 18 36.38 22.95 62.14
N ARG A 19 36.18 21.63 62.08
CA ARG A 19 35.58 20.89 60.96
C ARG A 19 34.33 21.64 60.46
N LYS A 20 34.46 22.30 59.30
CA LYS A 20 33.34 22.99 58.64
C LYS A 20 32.31 21.91 58.34
N ARG A 21 31.17 21.91 59.05
CA ARG A 21 30.05 21.03 58.71
C ARG A 21 29.67 21.34 57.25
N PRO A 22 29.47 20.33 56.39
CA PRO A 22 29.08 20.58 55.01
C PRO A 22 27.81 21.43 54.99
N PRO A 23 27.66 22.35 54.01
CA PRO A 23 26.43 23.12 53.88
C PRO A 23 25.26 22.14 53.77
N ARG A 24 24.22 22.35 54.57
CA ARG A 24 23.00 21.52 54.48
C ARG A 24 22.47 21.65 53.05
N PRO A 25 22.11 20.56 52.36
CA PRO A 25 21.54 20.65 51.02
C PRO A 25 20.28 21.51 51.09
N ASN A 26 20.27 22.61 50.33
CA ASN A 26 19.15 23.55 50.31
C ASN A 26 17.88 22.80 49.87
N ALA A 27 16.76 22.99 50.55
CA ALA A 27 15.51 22.29 50.25
C ALA A 27 15.07 22.49 48.77
N THR A 28 15.42 23.64 48.19
CA THR A 28 15.23 23.98 46.77
C THR A 28 15.99 23.07 45.80
N ALA A 29 17.16 22.55 46.17
CA ALA A 29 17.91 21.61 45.32
C ALA A 29 17.19 20.25 45.24
N ASN A 30 16.63 19.79 46.36
CA ASN A 30 15.86 18.55 46.40
C ASN A 30 14.55 18.67 45.61
N SER A 31 13.84 19.80 45.70
CA SER A 31 12.60 20.01 44.93
C SER A 31 12.86 20.14 43.43
N ILE A 32 13.95 20.79 42.99
CA ILE A 32 14.35 20.81 41.58
C ILE A 32 14.61 19.38 41.06
N LEU A 33 15.40 18.58 41.79
CA LEU A 33 15.68 17.18 41.40
C LEU A 33 14.43 16.28 41.44
N GLU A 34 13.38 16.63 42.19
CA GLU A 34 12.08 15.95 42.16
C GLU A 34 11.24 16.37 40.95
N LEU A 35 11.19 17.67 40.65
CA LEU A 35 10.49 18.23 39.49
C LEU A 35 11.11 17.72 38.17
N GLU A 36 12.44 17.62 38.08
CA GLU A 36 13.11 17.00 36.92
C GLU A 36 12.71 15.54 36.72
N ARG A 37 12.57 14.76 37.81
CA ARG A 37 12.12 13.36 37.74
C ARG A 37 10.65 13.27 37.31
N LYS A 38 9.78 14.13 37.85
CA LYS A 38 8.36 14.22 37.45
C LYS A 38 8.21 14.62 35.98
N LEU A 39 8.98 15.59 35.50
CA LEU A 39 8.99 16.01 34.10
C LEU A 39 9.50 14.91 33.16
N LYS A 40 10.57 14.19 33.53
CA LYS A 40 11.05 13.01 32.77
C LYS A 40 10.02 11.88 32.72
N ALA A 41 9.32 11.61 33.82
CA ALA A 41 8.25 10.61 33.87
C ALA A 41 7.06 11.01 32.97
N LEU A 42 6.58 12.25 33.06
CA LEU A 42 5.49 12.76 32.22
C LEU A 42 5.84 12.78 30.72
N LEU A 43 7.10 13.06 30.35
CA LEU A 43 7.54 12.94 28.97
C LEU A 43 7.52 11.49 28.45
N ALA A 44 7.93 10.52 29.28
CA ALA A 44 7.85 9.10 28.92
C ALA A 44 6.40 8.60 28.82
N GLU A 45 5.53 9.03 29.73
CA GLU A 45 4.09 8.73 29.68
C GLU A 45 3.44 9.34 28.42
N HIS A 46 3.79 10.58 28.08
CA HIS A 46 3.33 11.24 26.86
C HIS A 46 3.81 10.53 25.57
N THR A 47 5.05 10.02 25.51
CA THR A 47 5.50 9.27 24.33
C THR A 47 4.83 7.90 24.18
N VAL A 48 4.47 7.23 25.28
CA VAL A 48 3.62 6.04 25.23
C VAL A 48 2.21 6.39 24.75
N ALA A 49 1.64 7.48 25.26
CA ALA A 49 0.30 7.94 24.89
C ALA A 49 0.20 8.37 23.41
N THR A 50 1.21 9.02 22.83
CA THR A 50 1.19 9.37 21.39
C THR A 50 1.31 8.15 20.49
N VAL A 51 2.11 7.14 20.86
CA VAL A 51 2.21 5.87 20.11
C VAL A 51 0.88 5.11 20.13
N GLU A 52 0.23 4.97 21.29
CA GLU A 52 -1.08 4.29 21.36
C GLU A 52 -2.18 5.14 20.68
N ASN A 53 -2.14 6.46 20.76
CA ASN A 53 -3.08 7.33 20.04
C ASN A 53 -2.95 7.16 18.51
N GLN A 54 -1.72 7.06 17.99
CA GLN A 54 -1.49 6.79 16.56
C GLN A 54 -1.95 5.39 16.16
N ARG A 55 -1.70 4.37 17.00
CA ARG A 55 -2.20 3.00 16.79
C ARG A 55 -3.73 2.96 16.77
N LEU A 56 -4.40 3.70 17.66
CA LEU A 56 -5.85 3.81 17.71
C LEU A 56 -6.42 4.55 16.49
N LYS A 57 -5.79 5.63 16.02
CA LYS A 57 -6.13 6.30 14.75
C LYS A 57 -6.02 5.36 13.55
N ASN A 58 -4.93 4.59 13.46
CA ASN A 58 -4.76 3.60 12.39
C ASN A 58 -5.87 2.52 12.45
N ARG A 59 -6.27 2.07 13.65
CA ARG A 59 -7.40 1.15 13.82
C ARG A 59 -8.75 1.78 13.47
N LEU A 60 -8.96 3.06 13.79
CA LEU A 60 -10.18 3.79 13.45
C LEU A 60 -10.34 3.88 11.93
N GLY A 61 -9.29 4.29 11.20
CA GLY A 61 -9.31 4.36 9.74
C GLY A 61 -9.59 3.02 9.05
N VAL A 62 -9.11 1.91 9.63
CA VAL A 62 -9.47 0.55 9.15
C VAL A 62 -10.95 0.22 9.38
N ILE A 63 -11.53 0.65 10.52
CA ILE A 63 -12.96 0.47 10.81
C ILE A 63 -13.83 1.37 9.91
N GLU A 64 -13.42 2.61 9.68
CA GLU A 64 -14.07 3.56 8.78
C GLU A 64 -14.03 3.08 7.33
N ALA A 65 -12.93 2.47 6.88
CA ALA A 65 -12.83 1.80 5.58
C ALA A 65 -13.66 0.50 5.48
N LEU A 66 -14.11 -0.08 6.60
CA LEU A 66 -14.99 -1.25 6.65
C LEU A 66 -16.48 -0.89 6.83
N LEU A 67 -16.79 0.34 7.27
CA LEU A 67 -18.17 0.78 7.52
C LEU A 67 -19.06 0.81 6.26
N PRO A 68 -18.63 1.36 5.10
CA PRO A 68 -19.44 1.35 3.88
C PRO A 68 -19.90 -0.06 3.46
N VAL A 69 -19.01 -1.05 3.61
CA VAL A 69 -19.27 -2.47 3.28
C VAL A 69 -20.35 -3.08 4.19
N ARG A 70 -20.56 -2.52 5.39
CA ARG A 70 -21.54 -3.01 6.39
C ARG A 70 -22.87 -2.27 6.40
N VAL A 71 -23.00 -1.13 5.70
CA VAL A 71 -24.23 -0.33 5.66
C VAL A 71 -25.11 -0.67 4.44
N GLN A 72 -24.52 -1.06 3.30
CA GLN A 72 -25.30 -1.45 2.11
C GLN A 72 -26.11 -2.76 2.17
N PRO A 73 -25.82 -3.82 2.97
CA PRO A 73 -26.57 -5.08 2.86
C PRO A 73 -28.05 -4.93 3.25
N GLY A 74 -28.44 -3.88 3.97
CA GLY A 74 -29.85 -3.64 4.32
C GLY A 74 -30.73 -3.32 3.10
N GLU A 75 -30.26 -2.46 2.19
CA GLU A 75 -31.05 -2.02 1.03
C GLU A 75 -31.08 -3.09 -0.07
N ASP A 76 -29.96 -3.80 -0.29
CA ASP A 76 -29.92 -4.87 -1.29
C ASP A 76 -30.60 -6.17 -0.80
N LEU A 77 -30.57 -6.50 0.50
CA LEU A 77 -31.44 -7.57 1.02
C LEU A 77 -32.91 -7.18 0.94
N ALA A 78 -33.28 -5.92 1.19
CA ALA A 78 -34.66 -5.47 1.01
C ALA A 78 -35.11 -5.62 -0.46
N ARG A 79 -34.25 -5.30 -1.43
CA ARG A 79 -34.52 -5.51 -2.87
C ARG A 79 -34.63 -6.99 -3.23
N LEU A 80 -33.71 -7.83 -2.75
CA LEU A 80 -33.75 -9.28 -3.01
C LEU A 80 -34.98 -9.95 -2.38
N CYS A 81 -35.38 -9.57 -1.17
CA CYS A 81 -36.60 -10.06 -0.54
C CYS A 81 -37.87 -9.56 -1.26
N SER A 82 -37.89 -8.31 -1.73
CA SER A 82 -39.00 -7.77 -2.53
C SER A 82 -39.19 -8.55 -3.83
N ASN A 83 -38.10 -8.83 -4.55
CA ASN A 83 -38.14 -9.52 -5.84
C ASN A 83 -38.39 -11.05 -5.71
N SER A 84 -38.21 -11.63 -4.52
CA SER A 84 -38.39 -13.07 -4.27
C SER A 84 -39.85 -13.47 -4.00
N ALA A 85 -40.71 -12.52 -3.63
CA ALA A 85 -42.09 -12.81 -3.24
C ALA A 85 -42.97 -13.32 -4.40
N ASP A 86 -42.86 -12.72 -5.59
CA ASP A 86 -43.73 -13.02 -6.73
C ASP A 86 -43.31 -14.28 -7.52
N ALA A 87 -42.09 -14.79 -7.32
CA ALA A 87 -41.57 -15.96 -8.05
C ALA A 87 -42.03 -17.31 -7.49
N ALA A 88 -42.64 -17.34 -6.29
CA ALA A 88 -42.87 -18.58 -5.52
C ALA A 88 -44.04 -19.46 -6.00
N TRP A 89 -44.87 -19.00 -6.96
CA TRP A 89 -46.11 -19.68 -7.35
C TRP A 89 -46.18 -20.05 -8.84
N GLY A 90 -45.48 -21.13 -9.22
CA GLY A 90 -45.99 -22.00 -10.30
C GLY A 90 -45.07 -22.28 -11.48
N ARG A 91 -44.27 -23.34 -11.37
CA ARG A 91 -44.48 -24.57 -12.17
C ARG A 91 -43.67 -25.74 -11.62
N GLY A 92 -44.20 -26.95 -11.80
CA GLY A 92 -43.51 -28.19 -11.45
C GLY A 92 -43.81 -29.31 -12.43
N CYS A 93 -43.30 -30.49 -12.11
CA CYS A 93 -43.58 -31.80 -12.72
C CYS A 93 -42.87 -32.20 -14.03
N GLN A 94 -41.81 -33.00 -13.82
CA GLN A 94 -41.68 -34.40 -14.27
C GLN A 94 -41.18 -34.77 -15.67
N HIS A 95 -40.45 -35.90 -15.67
CA HIS A 95 -39.98 -36.72 -16.79
C HIS A 95 -38.84 -36.12 -17.65
N ARG A 96 -37.96 -36.94 -18.27
CA ARG A 96 -38.03 -38.38 -18.55
C ARG A 96 -36.68 -39.09 -18.37
N ARG A 97 -36.68 -40.36 -17.92
CA ARG A 97 -35.50 -41.24 -17.81
C ARG A 97 -35.70 -42.48 -18.69
N ARG A 98 -34.87 -42.69 -19.73
CA ARG A 98 -34.64 -43.92 -20.54
C ARG A 98 -33.81 -43.58 -21.80
N SER A 99 -33.13 -44.46 -22.55
CA SER A 99 -32.32 -45.68 -22.27
C SER A 99 -31.97 -46.36 -23.62
N SER A 100 -30.83 -46.01 -24.23
CA SER A 100 -30.22 -46.64 -25.44
C SER A 100 -28.95 -45.85 -25.82
N SER A 101 -27.81 -46.38 -26.28
CA SER A 101 -27.31 -47.75 -26.49
C SER A 101 -28.03 -48.68 -27.48
N ALA A 102 -27.46 -48.81 -28.70
CA ALA A 102 -27.11 -50.07 -29.37
C ALA A 102 -26.25 -49.80 -30.64
N GLU A 103 -25.30 -50.69 -30.90
CA GLU A 103 -24.62 -51.07 -32.16
C GLU A 103 -24.73 -50.21 -33.44
N GLN A 104 -23.56 -49.88 -34.02
CA GLN A 104 -23.24 -50.37 -35.37
C GLN A 104 -21.72 -50.51 -35.57
N ALA A 105 -21.29 -51.60 -36.23
CA ALA A 105 -19.88 -51.88 -36.52
C ALA A 105 -19.70 -52.58 -37.88
N SER A 106 -18.82 -52.03 -38.73
CA SER A 106 -18.17 -52.68 -39.87
C SER A 106 -17.05 -51.74 -40.36
N ARG A 107 -15.76 -52.11 -40.27
CA ARG A 107 -14.99 -53.08 -41.10
C ARG A 107 -14.61 -52.56 -42.49
N SER A 108 -13.30 -52.38 -42.69
CA SER A 108 -12.54 -52.72 -43.90
C SER A 108 -11.05 -52.77 -43.55
N GLU A 109 -10.31 -53.74 -44.09
CA GLU A 109 -8.92 -54.09 -43.70
C GLU A 109 -8.04 -54.27 -44.94
N SER A 110 -6.85 -53.64 -44.97
CA SER A 110 -5.62 -54.05 -45.72
C SER A 110 -4.50 -53.03 -45.39
N ALA A 111 -3.21 -53.35 -45.15
CA ALA A 111 -2.26 -54.20 -45.87
C ALA A 111 -1.98 -53.66 -47.31
N ALA A 112 -0.74 -53.45 -47.80
CA ALA A 112 0.62 -53.56 -47.24
C ALA A 112 1.57 -52.59 -48.04
N ASP A 113 2.91 -52.55 -47.93
CA ASP A 113 3.90 -53.41 -47.25
C ASP A 113 5.26 -52.70 -46.97
N ASP A 114 6.16 -53.47 -46.34
CA ASP A 114 7.64 -53.44 -46.21
C ASP A 114 8.55 -52.64 -47.17
N HIS A 115 9.68 -52.13 -46.65
CA HIS A 115 11.05 -52.35 -47.19
C HIS A 115 12.18 -51.83 -46.25
N SER A 116 13.42 -52.30 -46.47
CA SER A 116 14.54 -52.28 -45.49
C SER A 116 15.87 -51.66 -45.97
N ALA A 117 16.78 -51.44 -45.01
CA ALA A 117 18.23 -51.15 -45.12
C ALA A 117 18.67 -49.72 -45.55
N GLY A 118 19.84 -49.22 -45.11
CA GLY A 118 20.76 -49.75 -44.09
C GLY A 118 22.14 -49.05 -44.00
N HIS A 119 22.94 -49.49 -43.01
CA HIS A 119 24.38 -49.22 -42.77
C HIS A 119 24.89 -47.78 -42.48
N GLY A 120 25.85 -47.70 -41.55
CA GLY A 120 26.58 -46.48 -41.17
C GLY A 120 27.47 -46.66 -39.93
N GLN A 121 28.57 -47.42 -40.04
CA GLN A 121 29.56 -47.57 -38.95
C GLN A 121 30.57 -46.41 -38.91
N GLY A 122 31.03 -46.04 -37.72
CA GLY A 122 32.14 -45.09 -37.53
C GLY A 122 32.84 -45.24 -36.17
N HIS A 123 34.16 -45.41 -36.19
CA HIS A 123 35.06 -45.28 -35.02
C HIS A 123 35.28 -43.78 -34.71
N GLY A 124 35.84 -43.32 -33.58
CA GLY A 124 36.43 -43.96 -32.39
C GLY A 124 36.99 -42.88 -31.42
N PRO A 125 37.55 -43.24 -30.24
CA PRO A 125 37.75 -42.27 -29.14
C PRO A 125 39.20 -41.78 -28.91
N ILE A 126 39.34 -40.49 -28.52
CA ILE A 126 40.56 -39.82 -27.98
C ILE A 126 40.09 -38.67 -27.02
N ALA A 127 40.91 -38.10 -26.13
CA ALA A 127 41.39 -38.62 -24.85
C ALA A 127 42.30 -37.58 -24.12
N ALA A 128 42.24 -37.54 -22.77
CA ALA A 128 43.17 -36.87 -21.84
C ALA A 128 43.24 -35.31 -21.81
N GLY A 129 43.73 -34.77 -20.67
CA GLY A 129 43.87 -33.33 -20.35
C GLY A 129 42.83 -32.83 -19.32
N ALA A 130 42.98 -32.94 -17.99
CA ALA A 130 44.12 -32.75 -17.07
C ALA A 130 44.52 -31.28 -16.85
N GLY A 131 44.23 -30.72 -15.66
CA GLY A 131 44.70 -29.39 -15.23
C GLY A 131 43.83 -28.67 -14.19
N GLY A 132 44.10 -28.87 -12.89
CA GLY A 132 43.97 -27.81 -11.87
C GLY A 132 45.32 -27.05 -11.74
N PRO A 133 45.54 -26.16 -10.75
CA PRO A 133 44.79 -25.88 -9.52
C PRO A 133 44.19 -24.44 -9.57
N THR A 134 43.83 -23.65 -8.53
CA THR A 134 44.29 -23.57 -7.12
C THR A 134 43.25 -22.88 -6.24
N ALA A 135 43.26 -23.16 -4.94
CA ALA A 135 42.40 -22.51 -3.96
C ALA A 135 42.95 -21.14 -3.49
N CYS A 136 42.04 -20.23 -3.15
CA CYS A 136 42.31 -19.10 -2.27
C CYS A 136 41.38 -19.21 -1.04
N ALA A 137 41.84 -19.91 -0.01
CA ALA A 137 41.30 -19.69 1.33
C ALA A 137 41.79 -18.32 1.81
N TYR A 138 40.92 -17.56 2.50
CA TYR A 138 41.33 -16.36 3.22
C TYR A 138 40.98 -16.55 4.69
N ASP A 139 42.01 -16.87 5.48
CA ASP A 139 41.90 -16.91 6.93
C ASP A 139 41.75 -15.50 7.51
N SER A 140 41.29 -15.44 8.76
CA SER A 140 41.21 -14.19 9.52
C SER A 140 42.60 -13.64 9.87
N PRO A 141 42.65 -12.38 10.34
CA PRO A 141 42.97 -12.24 11.75
C PRO A 141 41.84 -11.58 12.53
N ALA A 142 41.62 -12.07 13.75
CA ALA A 142 40.88 -11.32 14.76
C ALA A 142 41.87 -10.39 15.48
N ASP A 143 41.51 -9.12 15.62
CA ASP A 143 42.11 -8.21 16.60
C ASP A 143 40.98 -7.55 17.40
N GLY A 144 41.06 -7.66 18.72
CA GLY A 144 40.00 -7.25 19.64
C GLY A 144 40.38 -5.99 20.42
N HIS A 145 39.55 -4.95 20.33
CA HIS A 145 39.65 -3.78 21.21
C HIS A 145 38.35 -3.53 21.99
N SER A 146 38.26 -4.17 23.15
CA SER A 146 37.31 -3.80 24.20
C SER A 146 37.71 -2.46 24.81
N HIS A 147 36.91 -1.40 24.61
CA HIS A 147 37.03 -0.16 25.38
C HIS A 147 35.69 0.24 25.98
N ALA A 148 35.54 -0.03 27.28
CA ALA A 148 34.44 0.47 28.09
C ALA A 148 34.84 1.79 28.77
N ALA A 149 34.33 2.90 28.26
CA ALA A 149 34.28 4.21 28.91
C ALA A 149 33.14 5.03 28.28
N GLY A 150 32.47 5.97 28.95
CA GLY A 150 32.65 6.41 30.34
C GLY A 150 32.64 7.94 30.43
N CYS A 151 31.71 8.49 31.22
CA CYS A 151 31.61 9.89 31.65
C CYS A 151 31.15 10.98 30.64
N CYS A 152 29.93 11.47 30.90
CA CYS A 152 29.59 12.87 31.17
C CYS A 152 29.64 13.99 30.08
N SER A 153 28.56 14.79 30.13
CA SER A 153 28.26 16.09 29.48
C SER A 153 29.14 17.25 30.04
N PRO A 154 28.93 18.57 29.69
CA PRO A 154 27.88 19.16 28.84
C PRO A 154 28.28 20.32 27.89
N GLY A 155 27.35 20.67 26.99
CA GLY A 155 26.92 22.07 26.83
C GLY A 155 27.36 22.84 25.58
N CYS A 156 26.43 23.05 24.65
CA CYS A 156 26.47 24.17 23.70
C CYS A 156 25.30 25.13 24.00
N LYS A 157 25.61 26.39 24.27
CA LYS A 157 24.65 27.49 24.18
C LYS A 157 24.74 28.08 22.76
N SER A 158 23.60 28.37 22.16
CA SER A 158 23.55 29.23 20.97
C SER A 158 22.75 30.48 21.31
N GLU A 159 23.46 31.59 21.53
CA GLU A 159 22.84 32.90 21.62
C GLU A 159 22.42 33.34 20.21
N LEU A 160 21.22 33.90 20.06
CA LEU A 160 20.84 34.62 18.85
C LEU A 160 19.98 35.83 19.22
N GLY A 161 20.62 37.00 19.22
CA GLY A 161 20.03 38.24 19.71
C GLY A 161 19.30 39.05 18.63
N ARG A 162 17.99 39.23 18.85
CA ARG A 162 17.35 40.56 18.93
C ARG A 162 17.44 41.50 17.71
N ARG A 163 16.33 41.61 16.96
CA ARG A 163 15.64 42.85 16.47
C ARG A 163 14.56 42.46 15.44
N GLN A 164 13.44 43.17 15.25
CA GLN A 164 12.68 44.13 16.07
C GLN A 164 11.30 44.34 15.39
N GLY A 165 10.19 44.51 16.13
CA GLY A 165 8.89 44.82 15.50
C GLY A 165 7.65 44.57 16.36
N GLU A 166 7.23 45.59 17.11
CA GLU A 166 5.83 45.76 17.60
C GLU A 166 5.06 46.58 16.54
N PRO A 167 3.72 46.47 16.38
CA PRO A 167 2.68 46.74 17.41
C PRO A 167 1.64 45.59 17.52
N GLY A 168 0.59 45.65 18.35
CA GLY A 168 0.15 46.64 19.35
C GLY A 168 -1.19 46.20 20.00
N THR A 169 -1.53 46.75 21.17
CA THR A 169 -2.56 46.21 22.09
C THR A 169 -4.02 46.58 21.78
N ALA A 170 -4.87 45.55 21.65
CA ALA A 170 -6.26 45.47 22.13
C ALA A 170 -6.69 43.98 22.10
N GLY A 171 -7.57 43.44 22.94
CA GLY A 171 -8.43 44.06 23.96
C GLY A 171 -9.81 43.39 23.92
N GLY A 172 -9.96 42.21 24.53
CA GLY A 172 -11.20 41.42 24.48
C GLY A 172 -11.69 41.06 25.88
N ALA A 173 -12.91 41.47 26.21
CA ALA A 173 -13.55 41.28 27.51
C ALA A 173 -14.73 40.30 27.44
N GLU A 174 -15.15 39.81 28.60
CA GLU A 174 -16.36 39.01 28.76
C GLU A 174 -17.63 39.83 28.46
N ALA A 175 -18.62 39.20 27.83
CA ALA A 175 -20.03 39.25 28.28
C ALA A 175 -20.84 38.20 27.50
N ALA A 176 -21.70 37.46 28.19
CA ALA A 176 -22.64 36.52 27.57
C ALA A 176 -24.06 36.74 28.11
N LEU A 177 -25.05 36.28 27.33
CA LEU A 177 -26.46 36.07 27.71
C LEU A 177 -27.29 37.32 28.10
N ALA A 178 -28.05 37.80 27.12
CA ALA A 178 -29.37 38.43 27.32
C ALA A 178 -30.37 37.74 26.37
N ALA A 179 -31.68 37.78 26.67
CA ALA A 179 -32.64 36.84 26.07
C ALA A 179 -33.97 37.48 25.58
N ARG A 180 -34.55 36.86 24.53
CA ARG A 180 -35.94 37.02 24.05
C ARG A 180 -36.26 38.41 23.44
N PRO A 181 -37.45 38.64 22.81
CA PRO A 181 -38.69 37.85 22.79
C PRO A 181 -39.16 37.34 21.41
N LEU A 182 -40.36 36.73 21.37
CA LEU A 182 -41.05 36.24 20.18
C LEU A 182 -41.85 37.35 19.47
N GLY A 183 -42.17 37.17 18.18
CA GLY A 183 -43.17 37.99 17.50
C GLY A 183 -43.62 37.47 16.12
N GLY A 184 -44.93 37.32 15.94
CA GLY A 184 -45.65 37.45 14.66
C GLY A 184 -45.56 36.31 13.62
N PRO A 185 -46.67 35.62 13.30
CA PRO A 185 -46.81 34.88 12.04
C PRO A 185 -47.23 35.84 10.91
N GLN A 186 -46.71 35.64 9.70
CA GLN A 186 -47.24 36.30 8.50
C GLN A 186 -47.60 35.25 7.44
N GLN A 187 -48.88 35.21 7.08
CA GLN A 187 -49.35 34.42 5.94
C GLN A 187 -48.85 35.06 4.64
N GLN A 188 -48.16 34.29 3.81
CA GLN A 188 -48.07 34.55 2.37
C GLN A 188 -48.59 33.33 1.62
N GLN A 189 -49.34 33.59 0.55
CA GLN A 189 -50.03 32.57 -0.22
C GLN A 189 -49.01 31.78 -1.05
N GLN A 190 -48.87 30.48 -0.78
CA GLN A 190 -48.24 29.57 -1.74
C GLN A 190 -49.17 29.44 -2.95
N GLN A 191 -48.90 30.21 -4.01
CA GLN A 191 -49.42 29.89 -5.33
C GLN A 191 -48.74 28.62 -5.81
N GLN A 192 -49.56 27.63 -6.17
CA GLN A 192 -49.10 26.26 -6.45
C GLN A 192 -48.64 26.13 -7.91
N GLU A 193 -47.58 26.86 -8.28
CA GLU A 193 -46.91 26.64 -9.56
C GLU A 193 -46.27 25.25 -9.59
N GLN A 194 -46.86 24.34 -10.36
CA GLN A 194 -46.24 23.05 -10.65
C GLN A 194 -45.03 23.29 -11.56
N PRO A 195 -43.79 22.98 -11.13
CA PRO A 195 -42.65 23.04 -12.03
C PRO A 195 -42.84 21.97 -13.11
N ARG A 196 -43.04 22.40 -14.35
CA ARG A 196 -43.03 21.49 -15.50
C ARG A 196 -41.64 20.86 -15.57
N LEU A 197 -41.56 19.58 -15.18
CA LEU A 197 -40.37 18.76 -15.35
C LEU A 197 -40.13 18.53 -16.84
N SER A 198 -39.45 19.49 -17.48
CA SER A 198 -38.80 19.27 -18.76
C SER A 198 -37.91 18.04 -18.62
N PRO A 199 -38.02 17.01 -19.50
CA PRO A 199 -37.06 15.92 -19.55
C PRO A 199 -35.76 16.44 -20.16
N ALA A 200 -35.04 17.24 -19.37
CA ALA A 200 -33.63 17.49 -19.60
C ALA A 200 -32.93 16.13 -19.50
N LEU A 201 -32.70 15.53 -20.66
CA LEU A 201 -31.81 14.39 -20.81
C LEU A 201 -30.43 14.87 -20.40
N ASP A 202 -30.16 14.71 -19.10
CA ASP A 202 -28.89 14.91 -18.45
C ASP A 202 -27.92 13.87 -19.03
N ARG A 203 -27.46 14.15 -20.27
CA ARG A 203 -26.28 13.54 -20.89
C ARG A 203 -25.09 13.97 -20.04
N ARG A 204 -24.99 13.35 -18.86
CA ARG A 204 -23.74 13.17 -18.15
C ARG A 204 -22.83 12.50 -19.16
N SER A 205 -21.91 13.27 -19.72
CA SER A 205 -20.83 12.75 -20.54
C SER A 205 -20.20 11.63 -19.72
N HIS A 206 -20.36 10.38 -20.17
CA HIS A 206 -19.54 9.32 -19.61
C HIS A 206 -18.09 9.79 -19.80
N PRO A 207 -17.26 9.80 -18.74
CA PRO A 207 -15.89 10.27 -18.87
C PRO A 207 -15.25 9.44 -19.98
N GLU A 208 -14.76 10.10 -21.02
CA GLU A 208 -14.19 9.42 -22.19
C GLU A 208 -13.10 8.50 -21.70
N GLN A 209 -13.19 7.20 -22.02
CA GLN A 209 -12.19 6.23 -21.60
C GLN A 209 -10.84 6.69 -22.14
N PRO A 210 -9.80 6.81 -21.29
CA PRO A 210 -8.53 7.37 -21.70
C PRO A 210 -7.96 6.55 -22.86
N SER A 211 -7.51 7.23 -23.91
CA SER A 211 -7.01 6.50 -25.08
C SER A 211 -5.74 5.75 -24.73
N GLN A 212 -5.44 4.68 -25.47
CA GLN A 212 -4.19 3.93 -25.26
C GLN A 212 -2.95 4.82 -25.45
N HIS A 213 -3.04 5.86 -26.29
CA HIS A 213 -2.00 6.88 -26.44
C HIS A 213 -1.79 7.69 -25.15
N ASP A 214 -2.85 8.05 -24.43
CA ASP A 214 -2.76 8.79 -23.17
C ASP A 214 -2.17 7.93 -22.06
N ILE A 215 -2.56 6.65 -22.00
CA ILE A 215 -1.97 5.65 -21.08
C ILE A 215 -0.47 5.47 -21.39
N GLU A 216 -0.08 5.38 -22.66
CA GLU A 216 1.33 5.33 -23.06
C GLU A 216 2.10 6.61 -22.70
N ALA A 217 1.52 7.79 -22.92
CA ALA A 217 2.14 9.08 -22.60
C ALA A 217 2.35 9.23 -21.08
N ALA A 218 1.32 8.91 -20.29
CA ALA A 218 1.38 8.84 -18.83
C ALA A 218 2.45 7.84 -18.36
N THR A 219 2.52 6.65 -18.96
CA THR A 219 3.55 5.64 -18.64
C THR A 219 4.95 6.17 -18.92
N LYS A 220 5.18 6.83 -20.06
CA LYS A 220 6.48 7.41 -20.44
C LYS A 220 6.89 8.54 -19.48
N GLN A 221 5.96 9.39 -19.06
CA GLN A 221 6.20 10.43 -18.05
C GLN A 221 6.50 9.82 -16.66
N TRP A 222 5.75 8.78 -16.26
CA TRP A 222 5.96 8.10 -14.99
C TRP A 222 7.32 7.42 -14.91
N LEU A 223 7.75 6.71 -15.96
CA LEU A 223 9.08 6.12 -16.03
C LEU A 223 10.19 7.16 -15.87
N ALA A 224 10.03 8.36 -16.44
CA ALA A 224 11.01 9.43 -16.29
C ALA A 224 11.10 9.92 -14.83
N ALA A 225 9.95 10.18 -14.17
CA ALA A 225 9.91 10.56 -12.76
C ALA A 225 10.45 9.46 -11.83
N TRP A 226 10.09 8.20 -12.10
CA TRP A 226 10.53 7.04 -11.34
C TRP A 226 12.05 6.84 -11.42
N ARG A 227 12.66 6.93 -12.62
CA ARG A 227 14.12 6.84 -12.80
C ARG A 227 14.88 7.91 -12.02
N VAL A 228 14.35 9.14 -11.92
CA VAL A 228 14.94 10.21 -11.11
C VAL A 228 14.87 9.87 -9.62
N TRP A 229 13.70 9.44 -9.13
CA TRP A 229 13.52 9.02 -7.75
C TRP A 229 14.41 7.84 -7.36
N VAL A 230 14.48 6.77 -8.16
CA VAL A 230 15.35 5.61 -7.91
C VAL A 230 16.81 6.04 -7.74
N ARG A 231 17.29 6.99 -8.55
CA ARG A 231 18.64 7.55 -8.45
C ARG A 231 18.85 8.37 -7.18
N GLU A 232 17.90 9.24 -6.81
CA GLU A 232 17.95 10.01 -5.55
C GLU A 232 17.92 9.07 -4.33
N ALA A 233 17.01 8.09 -4.33
CA ALA A 233 16.85 7.09 -3.28
C ALA A 233 18.12 6.25 -3.06
N ALA A 234 18.76 5.79 -4.13
CA ALA A 234 20.03 5.07 -4.06
C ALA A 234 21.16 5.93 -3.47
N LEU A 235 21.36 7.15 -4.00
CA LEU A 235 22.40 8.07 -3.55
C LEU A 235 22.23 8.47 -2.07
N LEU A 236 21.01 8.81 -1.66
CA LEU A 236 20.70 9.19 -0.28
C LEU A 236 20.81 8.00 0.69
N SER A 237 20.43 6.79 0.26
CA SER A 237 20.62 5.58 1.06
C SER A 237 22.10 5.28 1.32
N VAL A 238 22.95 5.36 0.28
CA VAL A 238 24.39 5.17 0.40
C VAL A 238 25.03 6.27 1.27
N ALA A 239 24.63 7.53 1.07
CA ALA A 239 25.11 8.65 1.88
C ALA A 239 24.76 8.49 3.37
N TYR A 240 23.55 8.04 3.69
CA TYR A 240 23.13 7.74 5.06
C TYR A 240 23.90 6.56 5.65
N THR A 241 24.14 5.47 4.91
CA THR A 241 24.93 4.34 5.42
C THR A 241 26.39 4.70 5.66
N ALA A 242 26.97 5.62 4.88
CA ALA A 242 28.33 6.10 5.09
C ALA A 242 28.42 7.11 6.27
N ARG A 243 27.40 7.95 6.44
CA ARG A 243 27.31 8.97 7.51
C ARG A 243 25.85 9.15 7.96
N PRO A 244 25.39 8.43 9.01
CA PRO A 244 24.03 8.53 9.50
C PRO A 244 23.67 9.97 9.90
N SER A 245 22.61 10.51 9.30
CA SER A 245 22.16 11.89 9.54
C SER A 245 20.68 12.04 9.21
N GLU A 246 19.93 12.73 10.09
CA GLU A 246 18.53 13.05 9.85
C GLU A 246 18.31 13.88 8.56
N LEU A 247 19.31 14.66 8.13
CA LEU A 247 19.19 15.47 6.92
C LEU A 247 18.95 14.60 5.68
N TYR A 248 19.60 13.43 5.58
CA TYR A 248 19.39 12.50 4.48
C TYR A 248 18.00 11.83 4.58
N LEU A 249 17.51 11.52 5.78
CA LEU A 249 16.15 10.96 5.95
C LEU A 249 15.07 11.97 5.53
N ARG A 250 15.21 13.24 5.94
CA ARG A 250 14.31 14.34 5.53
C ARG A 250 14.38 14.60 4.02
N GLN A 251 15.56 14.47 3.40
CA GLN A 251 15.71 14.54 1.94
C GLN A 251 15.05 13.35 1.23
N ILE A 252 15.16 12.14 1.78
CA ILE A 252 14.48 10.94 1.28
C ILE A 252 12.97 11.13 1.29
N ASP A 253 12.38 11.54 2.42
CA ASP A 253 10.93 11.72 2.51
C ASP A 253 10.44 12.88 1.61
N ALA A 254 11.18 14.00 1.55
CA ALA A 254 10.84 15.09 0.63
C ALA A 254 10.98 14.70 -0.85
N ALA A 255 11.84 13.75 -1.20
CA ALA A 255 11.95 13.20 -2.55
C ALA A 255 10.87 12.14 -2.85
N PHE A 256 10.49 11.35 -1.83
CA PHE A 256 9.42 10.37 -1.91
C PHE A 256 8.05 11.03 -2.14
N GLU A 257 7.75 12.12 -1.42
CA GLU A 257 6.49 12.84 -1.64
C GLU A 257 6.46 13.51 -3.03
N ARG A 258 7.56 14.08 -3.54
CA ARG A 258 7.62 14.61 -4.93
C ARG A 258 7.23 13.55 -5.98
N VAL A 259 7.76 12.33 -5.88
CA VAL A 259 7.40 11.26 -6.84
C VAL A 259 5.97 10.74 -6.58
N CYS A 260 5.46 10.81 -5.35
CA CYS A 260 4.06 10.49 -5.06
C CYS A 260 3.07 11.53 -5.58
N GLU A 261 3.39 12.82 -5.48
CA GLU A 261 2.63 13.94 -6.07
C GLU A 261 2.63 13.85 -7.61
N GLU A 262 3.79 13.55 -8.21
CA GLU A 262 3.90 13.37 -9.66
C GLU A 262 3.14 12.14 -10.15
N GLY A 263 3.22 11.02 -9.42
CA GLY A 263 2.43 9.82 -9.71
C GLY A 263 0.93 10.06 -9.57
N ALA A 264 0.50 10.81 -8.56
CA ALA A 264 -0.89 11.25 -8.43
C ALA A 264 -1.32 12.10 -9.64
N ARG A 265 -0.51 13.10 -10.03
CA ARG A 265 -0.78 13.99 -11.17
C ARG A 265 -0.91 13.25 -12.50
N ILE A 266 -0.09 12.22 -12.71
CA ILE A 266 -0.09 11.40 -13.93
C ILE A 266 -1.24 10.39 -13.95
N TRP A 267 -1.47 9.67 -12.85
CA TRP A 267 -2.32 8.47 -12.87
C TRP A 267 -3.79 8.71 -12.43
N TYR A 268 -4.10 9.77 -11.66
CA TYR A 268 -5.51 10.06 -11.31
C TYR A 268 -6.43 10.35 -12.50
N PRO A 269 -6.01 11.09 -13.56
CA PRO A 269 -6.84 11.32 -14.74
C PRO A 269 -7.27 10.04 -15.48
N LEU A 270 -6.55 8.93 -15.27
CA LEU A 270 -6.80 7.63 -15.93
C LEU A 270 -7.77 6.72 -15.15
N GLY A 271 -8.39 7.22 -14.07
CA GLY A 271 -9.48 6.56 -13.33
C GLY A 271 -9.07 5.38 -12.43
N HIS A 272 -8.28 4.44 -12.94
CA HIS A 272 -7.90 3.19 -12.25
C HIS A 272 -6.37 3.03 -12.07
N PRO A 273 -5.69 3.95 -11.36
CA PRO A 273 -4.24 3.91 -11.12
C PRO A 273 -3.76 2.62 -10.42
N ASP A 274 -4.65 1.93 -9.70
CA ASP A 274 -4.32 0.74 -8.93
C ASP A 274 -4.35 -0.56 -9.73
N VAL A 275 -5.09 -0.59 -10.84
CA VAL A 275 -5.06 -1.68 -11.81
C VAL A 275 -3.91 -1.46 -12.79
N ILE A 276 -3.82 -0.26 -13.38
CA ILE A 276 -2.86 0.06 -14.44
C ILE A 276 -1.41 -0.13 -13.97
N CYS A 277 -1.00 0.48 -12.84
CA CYS A 277 0.39 0.37 -12.38
C CYS A 277 0.74 -0.98 -11.74
N GLY A 278 -0.21 -1.92 -11.63
CA GLY A 278 0.02 -3.28 -11.15
C GLY A 278 0.15 -4.30 -12.28
N ALA A 279 -0.76 -4.25 -13.25
CA ALA A 279 -0.89 -5.28 -14.30
C ALA A 279 0.29 -5.37 -15.28
N VAL A 280 1.11 -4.31 -15.40
CA VAL A 280 2.05 -4.16 -16.53
C VAL A 280 3.45 -4.75 -16.26
N GLN A 281 3.82 -5.07 -15.01
CA GLN A 281 5.16 -5.57 -14.61
C GLN A 281 6.31 -4.93 -15.43
N LEU A 282 6.38 -3.60 -15.39
CA LEU A 282 7.16 -2.81 -16.34
C LEU A 282 8.66 -2.79 -15.97
N ASN A 283 9.50 -3.33 -16.84
CA ASN A 283 10.95 -3.08 -16.78
C ASN A 283 11.21 -1.63 -17.21
N VAL A 284 11.82 -0.87 -16.29
CA VAL A 284 12.07 0.57 -16.36
C VAL A 284 13.11 0.92 -17.41
N ASP A 285 14.01 0.01 -17.79
CA ASP A 285 15.02 0.24 -18.81
C ASP A 285 14.54 -0.14 -20.21
N THR A 286 13.96 -1.33 -20.38
CA THR A 286 13.46 -1.81 -21.68
C THR A 286 12.16 -1.13 -22.09
N GLY A 287 11.39 -0.59 -21.14
CA GLY A 287 10.07 -0.01 -21.36
C GLY A 287 9.02 -1.05 -21.75
N ARG A 288 9.24 -2.33 -21.43
CA ARG A 288 8.37 -3.46 -21.79
C ARG A 288 7.85 -4.18 -20.55
N PRO A 289 6.67 -4.83 -20.63
CA PRO A 289 6.26 -5.84 -19.66
C PRO A 289 7.30 -6.96 -19.61
N GLU A 290 7.82 -7.25 -18.43
CA GLU A 290 8.84 -8.27 -18.21
C GLU A 290 8.72 -8.78 -16.77
N THR A 291 8.47 -10.08 -16.61
CA THR A 291 8.32 -10.67 -15.28
C THR A 291 9.68 -10.79 -14.59
N PRO A 292 9.86 -10.22 -13.39
CA PRO A 292 11.11 -10.34 -12.64
C PRO A 292 11.37 -11.80 -12.22
N PRO A 293 12.65 -12.20 -12.05
CA PRO A 293 12.99 -13.53 -11.52
C PRO A 293 12.36 -13.81 -10.14
N ASP A 294 12.01 -15.06 -9.87
CA ASP A 294 11.35 -15.49 -8.61
C ASP A 294 12.10 -15.08 -7.34
N SER A 295 13.43 -14.92 -7.40
CA SER A 295 14.26 -14.47 -6.28
C SER A 295 14.31 -12.95 -6.10
N HIS A 296 13.98 -12.16 -7.12
CA HIS A 296 14.17 -10.70 -7.14
C HIS A 296 13.52 -10.00 -5.94
N TRP A 297 12.23 -10.25 -5.71
CA TRP A 297 11.49 -9.62 -4.60
C TRP A 297 11.97 -10.09 -3.22
N LYS A 298 12.55 -11.29 -3.12
CA LYS A 298 13.20 -11.77 -1.90
C LYS A 298 14.50 -11.02 -1.65
N GLU A 299 15.35 -10.88 -2.68
CA GLU A 299 16.63 -10.14 -2.60
C GLU A 299 16.43 -8.66 -2.25
N VAL A 300 15.41 -8.01 -2.84
CA VAL A 300 14.95 -6.65 -2.48
C VAL A 300 14.62 -6.57 -0.99
N VAL A 301 13.83 -7.52 -0.49
CA VAL A 301 13.34 -7.54 0.89
C VAL A 301 14.45 -7.86 1.92
N GLU A 302 15.37 -8.75 1.58
CA GLU A 302 16.56 -9.02 2.40
C GLU A 302 17.47 -7.78 2.46
N GLY A 303 17.71 -7.12 1.31
CA GLY A 303 18.49 -5.88 1.24
C GLY A 303 17.84 -4.65 1.91
N MET A 304 16.52 -4.64 2.10
CA MET A 304 15.84 -3.61 2.91
C MET A 304 16.22 -3.68 4.39
N ALA A 305 16.61 -4.85 4.91
CA ALA A 305 16.79 -5.15 6.34
C ALA A 305 15.50 -4.84 7.15
N VAL A 306 14.48 -5.68 6.98
CA VAL A 306 13.17 -5.54 7.65
C VAL A 306 13.14 -6.27 9.00
N SER A 307 12.38 -5.74 9.96
CA SER A 307 12.27 -6.32 11.30
C SER A 307 11.17 -7.39 11.40
N GLY A 308 11.28 -8.29 12.38
CA GLY A 308 10.23 -9.30 12.64
C GLY A 308 8.83 -8.70 12.89
N GLN A 309 8.75 -7.49 13.45
CA GLN A 309 7.48 -6.76 13.60
C GLN A 309 6.92 -6.31 12.25
N GLN A 310 7.76 -5.84 11.33
CA GLN A 310 7.36 -5.48 9.96
C GLN A 310 6.92 -6.72 9.18
N VAL A 311 7.61 -7.85 9.34
CA VAL A 311 7.24 -9.16 8.76
C VAL A 311 5.87 -9.63 9.26
N ALA A 312 5.62 -9.59 10.58
CA ALA A 312 4.32 -9.95 11.15
C ALA A 312 3.18 -9.02 10.67
N ALA A 313 3.45 -7.73 10.50
CA ALA A 313 2.50 -6.78 9.89
C ALA A 313 2.23 -7.13 8.41
N CYS A 314 3.25 -7.47 7.61
CA CYS A 314 3.07 -7.93 6.23
C CYS A 314 2.22 -9.20 6.14
N ARG A 315 2.45 -10.22 6.99
CA ARG A 315 1.61 -11.43 7.04
C ARG A 315 0.14 -11.09 7.31
N THR A 316 -0.11 -10.15 8.22
CA THR A 316 -1.48 -9.69 8.56
C THR A 316 -2.14 -8.98 7.37
N THR A 317 -1.43 -8.08 6.69
CA THR A 317 -1.91 -7.36 5.51
C THR A 317 -2.13 -8.29 4.32
N LEU A 318 -1.25 -9.27 4.11
CA LEU A 318 -1.39 -10.27 3.05
C LEU A 318 -2.62 -11.16 3.26
N ALA A 319 -2.95 -11.52 4.50
CA ALA A 319 -4.18 -12.23 4.83
C ALA A 319 -5.42 -11.38 4.51
N LEU A 320 -5.45 -10.11 4.95
CA LEU A 320 -6.55 -9.17 4.67
C LEU A 320 -6.72 -8.89 3.16
N TYR A 321 -5.62 -8.83 2.41
CA TYR A 321 -5.66 -8.69 0.96
C TYR A 321 -6.27 -9.94 0.31
N ARG A 322 -5.85 -11.15 0.72
CA ARG A 322 -6.38 -12.42 0.19
C ARG A 322 -7.87 -12.56 0.48
N GLU A 323 -8.32 -12.29 1.70
CA GLU A 323 -9.73 -12.28 2.10
C GLU A 323 -10.59 -11.37 1.19
N ARG A 324 -10.11 -10.16 0.90
CA ARG A 324 -10.81 -9.22 0.00
C ARG A 324 -10.76 -9.66 -1.46
N MET A 325 -9.63 -10.21 -1.91
CA MET A 325 -9.45 -10.60 -3.30
C MET A 325 -10.22 -11.90 -3.65
N GLU A 326 -10.41 -12.80 -2.68
CA GLU A 326 -11.25 -13.99 -2.84
C GLU A 326 -12.69 -13.62 -3.24
N VAL A 327 -13.29 -12.65 -2.55
CA VAL A 327 -14.64 -12.13 -2.88
C VAL A 327 -14.67 -11.48 -4.26
N VAL A 328 -13.67 -10.64 -4.59
CA VAL A 328 -13.56 -9.96 -5.89
C VAL A 328 -13.41 -10.96 -7.04
N LEU A 329 -12.59 -12.00 -6.89
CA LEU A 329 -12.39 -13.03 -7.92
C LEU A 329 -13.62 -13.93 -8.07
N ALA A 330 -14.28 -14.31 -6.98
CA ALA A 330 -15.52 -15.10 -7.03
C ALA A 330 -16.66 -14.33 -7.73
N GLU A 331 -16.81 -13.04 -7.44
CA GLU A 331 -17.73 -12.15 -8.15
C GLU A 331 -17.35 -12.03 -9.64
N ARG A 332 -16.06 -11.87 -9.96
CA ARG A 332 -15.57 -11.77 -11.34
C ARG A 332 -15.91 -13.01 -12.17
N CYS A 333 -15.67 -14.21 -11.65
CA CYS A 333 -16.03 -15.45 -12.34
C CYS A 333 -17.53 -15.48 -12.68
N ARG A 334 -18.39 -15.21 -11.69
CA ARG A 334 -19.86 -15.16 -11.86
C ARG A 334 -20.32 -14.10 -12.87
N LEU A 335 -19.66 -12.93 -12.90
CA LEU A 335 -19.99 -11.86 -13.85
C LEU A 335 -19.55 -12.21 -15.28
N THR A 336 -18.38 -12.83 -15.44
CA THR A 336 -17.90 -13.34 -16.74
C THR A 336 -18.79 -14.47 -17.27
N GLU A 337 -19.20 -15.40 -16.41
CA GLU A 337 -20.17 -16.46 -16.74
C GLU A 337 -21.48 -15.86 -17.24
N ARG A 338 -22.10 -14.96 -16.47
CA ARG A 338 -23.35 -14.28 -16.85
C ARG A 338 -23.22 -13.49 -18.16
N LEU A 339 -22.07 -12.82 -18.37
CA LEU A 339 -21.82 -12.08 -19.62
C LEU A 339 -21.73 -13.05 -20.81
N ALA A 340 -21.02 -14.17 -20.66
CA ALA A 340 -20.94 -15.22 -21.68
C ALA A 340 -22.31 -15.85 -21.98
N GLU A 341 -23.14 -16.13 -20.96
CA GLU A 341 -24.52 -16.59 -21.12
C GLU A 341 -25.36 -15.57 -21.92
N SER A 342 -25.27 -14.28 -21.60
CA SER A 342 -26.01 -13.23 -22.32
C SER A 342 -25.57 -13.09 -23.79
N MET A 343 -24.27 -13.18 -24.08
CA MET A 343 -23.76 -13.15 -25.46
C MET A 343 -24.15 -14.42 -26.25
N ALA A 344 -24.17 -15.58 -25.60
CA ALA A 344 -24.64 -16.82 -26.22
C ALA A 344 -26.15 -16.79 -26.51
N ALA A 345 -26.95 -16.18 -25.62
CA ALA A 345 -28.38 -15.96 -25.85
C ALA A 345 -28.63 -14.99 -27.01
N ALA A 346 -27.85 -13.92 -27.13
CA ALA A 346 -27.91 -13.00 -28.26
C ALA A 346 -27.62 -13.73 -29.58
N ALA A 347 -26.53 -14.49 -29.67
CA ALA A 347 -26.17 -15.25 -30.86
C ALA A 347 -27.25 -16.29 -31.26
N GLN A 348 -27.86 -16.98 -30.30
CA GLN A 348 -28.96 -17.91 -30.57
C GLN A 348 -30.25 -17.20 -31.04
N ALA A 349 -30.50 -15.97 -30.60
CA ALA A 349 -31.59 -15.14 -31.11
C ALA A 349 -31.31 -14.63 -32.54
N GLU A 350 -30.04 -14.51 -32.93
CA GLU A 350 -29.57 -14.09 -34.25
C GLU A 350 -29.66 -15.24 -35.28
N GLU A 351 -29.27 -16.45 -34.87
CA GLU A 351 -29.33 -17.66 -35.71
C GLU A 351 -30.75 -18.24 -35.84
N ALA A 352 -31.71 -17.82 -35.00
CA ALA A 352 -33.09 -18.32 -35.03
C ALA A 352 -33.76 -18.01 -36.39
N PRO A 353 -33.99 -19.01 -37.26
CA PRO A 353 -34.28 -18.75 -38.65
C PRO A 353 -35.64 -18.09 -38.82
N HIS A 354 -35.72 -17.07 -39.69
CA HIS A 354 -36.95 -16.34 -40.03
C HIS A 354 -37.96 -17.18 -40.86
N ALA A 355 -37.99 -18.50 -40.66
CA ALA A 355 -38.64 -19.51 -41.51
C ALA A 355 -40.19 -19.52 -41.42
N ALA A 356 -40.80 -18.59 -40.71
CA ALA A 356 -42.24 -18.36 -40.68
C ALA A 356 -42.55 -16.87 -40.77
N ALA A 357 -42.72 -16.36 -42.00
CA ALA A 357 -43.07 -14.97 -42.28
C ALA A 357 -44.54 -14.65 -41.92
N GLY A 358 -44.83 -14.67 -40.61
CA GLY A 358 -46.10 -14.22 -40.02
C GLY A 358 -45.97 -12.78 -39.47
N PRO A 359 -47.01 -11.92 -39.53
CA PRO A 359 -46.88 -10.48 -39.19
C PRO A 359 -46.69 -10.09 -37.71
N SER A 360 -46.03 -10.92 -36.89
CA SER A 360 -45.86 -10.72 -35.44
C SER A 360 -44.44 -10.28 -35.07
N GLU A 361 -43.98 -9.17 -35.67
CA GLU A 361 -42.60 -8.64 -35.55
C GLU A 361 -42.21 -8.16 -34.13
N SER A 362 -43.17 -8.06 -33.20
CA SER A 362 -42.96 -7.47 -31.88
C SER A 362 -42.18 -8.34 -30.88
N ALA A 363 -42.23 -9.67 -31.00
CA ALA A 363 -41.69 -10.57 -29.97
C ALA A 363 -40.16 -10.63 -29.94
N GLY A 364 -39.50 -10.74 -31.10
CA GLY A 364 -38.04 -10.83 -31.19
C GLY A 364 -37.32 -9.56 -30.73
N SER A 365 -37.87 -8.40 -31.07
CA SER A 365 -37.32 -7.09 -30.69
C SER A 365 -37.24 -6.91 -29.16
N ALA A 366 -38.26 -7.35 -28.43
CA ALA A 366 -38.28 -7.29 -26.96
C ALA A 366 -37.19 -8.18 -26.32
N HIS A 367 -36.97 -9.39 -26.87
CA HIS A 367 -35.94 -10.29 -26.37
C HIS A 367 -34.53 -9.73 -26.59
N TYR A 368 -34.23 -9.21 -27.78
CA TYR A 368 -32.95 -8.55 -28.08
C TYR A 368 -32.66 -7.37 -27.14
N GLN A 369 -33.66 -6.53 -26.89
CA GLN A 369 -33.53 -5.40 -25.97
C GLN A 369 -33.25 -5.87 -24.53
N GLN A 370 -33.92 -6.94 -24.07
CA GLN A 370 -33.64 -7.52 -22.75
C GLN A 370 -32.20 -8.03 -22.66
N VAL A 371 -31.75 -8.85 -23.62
CA VAL A 371 -30.39 -9.43 -23.60
C VAL A 371 -29.32 -8.33 -23.65
N GLY A 372 -29.53 -7.28 -24.45
CA GLY A 372 -28.64 -6.10 -24.47
C GLY A 372 -28.58 -5.34 -23.14
N VAL A 373 -29.72 -5.19 -22.45
CA VAL A 373 -29.78 -4.58 -21.11
C VAL A 373 -29.07 -5.45 -20.07
N GLU A 374 -29.22 -6.78 -20.15
CA GLU A 374 -28.56 -7.70 -19.22
C GLU A 374 -27.04 -7.77 -19.43
N ALA A 375 -26.57 -7.75 -20.68
CA ALA A 375 -25.15 -7.65 -21.02
C ALA A 375 -24.55 -6.32 -20.54
N ALA A 376 -25.24 -5.20 -20.76
CA ALA A 376 -24.81 -3.88 -20.26
C ALA A 376 -24.76 -3.82 -18.73
N ALA A 377 -25.72 -4.44 -18.04
CA ALA A 377 -25.71 -4.54 -16.58
C ALA A 377 -24.57 -5.44 -16.05
N ALA A 378 -24.24 -6.53 -16.76
CA ALA A 378 -23.09 -7.38 -16.42
C ALA A 378 -21.76 -6.65 -16.63
N ALA A 379 -21.61 -5.89 -17.72
CA ALA A 379 -20.44 -5.06 -17.97
C ALA A 379 -20.24 -3.97 -16.90
N ALA A 380 -21.30 -3.22 -16.56
CA ALA A 380 -21.22 -2.19 -15.51
C ALA A 380 -20.90 -2.78 -14.11
N ALA A 381 -21.35 -4.00 -13.83
CA ALA A 381 -20.96 -4.72 -12.61
C ALA A 381 -19.49 -5.19 -12.66
N LEU A 382 -18.98 -5.58 -13.84
CA LEU A 382 -17.58 -5.95 -14.02
C LEU A 382 -16.65 -4.74 -13.82
N ASP A 383 -17.02 -3.55 -14.32
CA ASP A 383 -16.30 -2.29 -14.04
C ASP A 383 -16.27 -1.98 -12.53
N ALA A 384 -17.39 -2.17 -11.83
CA ALA A 384 -17.47 -2.00 -10.37
C ALA A 384 -16.58 -3.01 -9.61
N ASN A 385 -16.46 -4.23 -10.11
CA ASN A 385 -15.57 -5.28 -9.60
C ASN A 385 -14.09 -4.98 -9.88
N VAL A 386 -13.73 -4.46 -11.06
CA VAL A 386 -12.37 -3.98 -11.39
C VAL A 386 -12.01 -2.79 -10.49
N ALA A 387 -12.96 -1.90 -10.21
CA ALA A 387 -12.76 -0.85 -9.21
C ALA A 387 -12.60 -1.42 -7.78
N ALA A 388 -13.20 -2.56 -7.45
CA ALA A 388 -13.01 -3.26 -6.17
C ALA A 388 -11.63 -3.93 -6.05
N GLU A 389 -11.16 -4.57 -7.12
CA GLU A 389 -9.77 -5.07 -7.24
C GLU A 389 -8.77 -3.92 -7.04
N GLY A 390 -8.95 -2.80 -7.74
CA GLY A 390 -8.11 -1.60 -7.58
C GLY A 390 -8.09 -1.10 -6.13
N ARG A 391 -9.24 -1.08 -5.43
CA ARG A 391 -9.30 -0.75 -4.00
C ARG A 391 -8.57 -1.77 -3.12
N ALA A 392 -8.65 -3.06 -3.42
CA ALA A 392 -7.94 -4.10 -2.66
C ALA A 392 -6.42 -4.01 -2.85
N THR A 393 -5.95 -3.83 -4.09
CA THR A 393 -4.53 -3.66 -4.42
C THR A 393 -3.97 -2.34 -3.89
N ARG A 394 -4.78 -1.27 -3.81
CA ARG A 394 -4.37 0.00 -3.18
C ARG A 394 -3.93 -0.18 -1.73
N LEU A 395 -4.60 -1.03 -0.95
CA LEU A 395 -4.26 -1.27 0.47
C LEU A 395 -2.81 -1.77 0.64
N ALA A 396 -2.32 -2.62 -0.27
CA ALA A 396 -0.94 -3.09 -0.27
C ALA A 396 0.06 -1.95 -0.52
N ARG A 397 -0.27 -1.04 -1.43
CA ARG A 397 0.53 0.17 -1.72
C ARG A 397 0.51 1.14 -0.54
N GLU A 398 -0.67 1.44 0.01
CA GLU A 398 -0.84 2.32 1.18
C GLU A 398 -0.10 1.76 2.40
N PHE A 399 -0.11 0.44 2.59
CA PHE A 399 0.67 -0.22 3.65
C PHE A 399 2.18 0.01 3.50
N LEU A 400 2.75 -0.15 2.29
CA LEU A 400 4.19 0.12 2.05
C LEU A 400 4.54 1.62 2.08
N ARG A 401 3.58 2.50 1.74
CA ARG A 401 3.72 3.96 1.89
C ARG A 401 3.65 4.41 3.35
N SER A 402 2.98 3.65 4.21
CA SER A 402 2.79 3.97 5.63
C SER A 402 4.11 4.02 6.42
N ASN A 403 4.02 4.51 7.66
CA ASN A 403 5.14 4.56 8.62
C ASN A 403 5.55 3.18 9.18
N ILE A 404 5.03 2.08 8.63
CA ILE A 404 5.50 0.73 8.96
C ILE A 404 6.90 0.51 8.39
N LEU A 405 7.20 1.04 7.20
CA LEU A 405 8.57 1.13 6.69
C LEU A 405 9.18 2.49 7.06
N SER A 406 10.45 2.47 7.47
CA SER A 406 11.23 3.71 7.62
C SER A 406 11.54 4.36 6.26
N SER A 407 11.82 5.66 6.25
CA SER A 407 12.22 6.41 5.06
C SER A 407 13.36 5.72 4.29
N LEU A 408 14.39 5.26 5.02
CA LEU A 408 15.51 4.52 4.46
C LEU A 408 15.10 3.17 3.84
N GLN A 409 14.16 2.45 4.46
CA GLN A 409 13.64 1.19 3.89
C GLN A 409 12.79 1.44 2.64
N ARG A 410 12.02 2.53 2.57
CA ARG A 410 11.30 2.95 1.34
C ARG A 410 12.29 3.31 0.21
N ALA A 411 13.36 4.04 0.53
CA ALA A 411 14.41 4.37 -0.43
C ALA A 411 15.18 3.13 -0.93
N ARG A 412 15.58 2.23 -0.02
CA ARG A 412 16.20 0.93 -0.37
C ARG A 412 15.29 0.08 -1.23
N CYS A 413 14.01 -0.03 -0.88
CA CYS A 413 13.01 -0.76 -1.65
C CYS A 413 12.96 -0.27 -3.11
N ALA A 414 12.83 1.03 -3.33
CA ALA A 414 12.82 1.62 -4.66
C ALA A 414 14.15 1.42 -5.42
N ALA A 415 15.29 1.58 -4.73
CA ALA A 415 16.62 1.42 -5.33
C ALA A 415 16.94 -0.04 -5.72
N LEU A 416 16.55 -1.01 -4.89
CA LEU A 416 16.79 -2.44 -5.12
C LEU A 416 15.79 -3.06 -6.10
N SER A 417 14.57 -2.51 -6.21
CA SER A 417 13.56 -3.04 -7.16
C SER A 417 13.98 -2.90 -8.62
N TYR A 418 14.83 -1.91 -8.93
CA TYR A 418 15.36 -1.63 -10.27
C TYR A 418 16.05 -2.88 -10.87
N PRO A 419 15.80 -3.24 -12.14
CA PRO A 419 15.13 -2.44 -13.18
C PRO A 419 13.60 -2.51 -13.16
N PHE A 420 12.96 -3.20 -12.22
CA PHE A 420 11.49 -3.34 -12.19
C PHE A 420 10.81 -2.23 -11.38
N TYR A 421 9.58 -1.90 -11.75
CA TYR A 421 8.72 -1.07 -10.90
C TYR A 421 8.25 -1.87 -9.67
N PRO A 422 8.28 -1.33 -8.43
CA PRO A 422 7.98 -2.09 -7.21
C PRO A 422 6.56 -2.68 -7.18
N ASP A 423 6.46 -4.00 -7.25
CA ASP A 423 5.21 -4.72 -7.03
C ASP A 423 4.94 -4.81 -5.53
N ALA A 424 3.99 -3.99 -5.06
CA ALA A 424 3.62 -3.93 -3.65
C ALA A 424 3.11 -5.26 -3.07
N LEU A 425 2.49 -6.11 -3.90
CA LEU A 425 1.97 -7.41 -3.47
C LEU A 425 3.08 -8.45 -3.43
N ALA A 426 3.96 -8.48 -4.42
CA ALA A 426 5.12 -9.37 -4.42
C ALA A 426 6.11 -9.04 -3.29
N ILE A 427 6.34 -7.76 -3.01
CA ILE A 427 7.16 -7.30 -1.88
C ILE A 427 6.53 -7.70 -0.53
N ILE A 428 5.23 -7.49 -0.34
CA ILE A 428 4.53 -7.94 0.89
C ILE A 428 4.55 -9.47 1.02
N ALA A 429 4.41 -10.21 -0.09
CA ALA A 429 4.51 -11.67 -0.10
C ALA A 429 5.93 -12.16 0.27
N ALA A 430 6.98 -11.56 -0.30
CA ALA A 430 8.36 -11.86 0.04
C ALA A 430 8.68 -11.52 1.51
N MET A 431 8.23 -10.36 2.02
CA MET A 431 8.34 -10.02 3.45
C MET A 431 7.60 -11.02 4.33
N ALA A 432 6.39 -11.44 3.96
CA ALA A 432 5.60 -12.40 4.71
C ALA A 432 6.23 -13.82 4.73
N ALA A 433 6.95 -14.18 3.66
CA ALA A 433 7.64 -15.45 3.49
C ALA A 433 9.03 -15.52 4.15
N LEU A 434 9.58 -14.40 4.65
CA LEU A 434 10.79 -14.44 5.48
C LEU A 434 10.57 -15.34 6.70
N PRO A 435 11.56 -16.16 7.09
CA PRO A 435 11.50 -16.91 8.33
C PRO A 435 11.42 -15.95 9.52
N ASP A 436 10.75 -16.36 10.59
CA ASP A 436 10.85 -15.65 11.86
C ASP A 436 12.29 -15.77 12.36
N GLN A 437 13.06 -14.67 12.21
CA GLN A 437 14.33 -14.55 12.91
C GLN A 437 14.03 -14.73 14.40
N PRO A 438 14.65 -15.70 15.08
CA PRO A 438 14.49 -15.82 16.52
C PRO A 438 14.92 -14.50 17.16
N LEU A 439 14.21 -14.08 18.20
CA LEU A 439 14.57 -12.89 18.98
C LEU A 439 15.91 -13.15 19.69
N GLY A 440 17.00 -12.93 18.97
CA GLY A 440 18.36 -13.05 19.48
C GLY A 440 18.52 -12.09 20.65
N ASN A 441 18.91 -12.62 21.81
CA ASN A 441 19.08 -11.84 23.03
C ASN A 441 20.15 -10.76 22.79
N ALA A 442 19.70 -9.50 22.75
CA ALA A 442 20.50 -8.31 22.50
C ALA A 442 20.65 -7.48 23.79
#